data_AF-A0A1F1QDP3-F1
#
_entry.id   AF-A0A1F1QDP3-F1
#
_cell.length_a   1.000
_cell.length_b   1.000
_cell.length_c   1.000
_cell.angle_alpha   90.00
_cell.angle_beta   90.00
_cell.angle_gamma   90.00
#
_symmetry.space_group_name_H-M   'P 1'
#
loop_
_entity.id
_entity.type
_entity.pdbx_description
1 polymer ?
#
loop_
_entity_poly.entity_id
_entity_poly.type
_entity_poly.pdbx_seq_one_letter_code
_entity_poly.pdbx_strand_id
1 'polypeptide(L)'
;MTTTRSNLARYGVSLAIVLGVHVLAVLLTLNWSVPQAVELPPAAMMVELAPLPAPAPPPPPKAAPQPPAPVEEPPLPKLVEAPKPKIAIAKPPKPKAKPQPPKPEKKPEPPKDLPPAKEQVADTPPSNTPPQKSAAPAPSIASNSNALPTWQSDLLRHLAKYKRYPEDARRRGLQGINRLRFVVDAEGKVLSFSLAGGSGSAALDRATLEMIRRAQPVPKPPKELLNNGQIEVVAPFVYSLDRR
;
A
#
# COMPACT_ATOMS: atom_id res chain seq x y z
N MET A 1 -37.81 -26.34 55.35
CA MET A 1 -38.22 -26.27 53.92
C MET A 1 -37.72 -25.00 53.20
N THR A 2 -36.63 -24.35 53.63
CA THR A 2 -36.17 -23.06 53.04
C THR A 2 -34.99 -23.20 52.08
N THR A 3 -34.21 -24.29 52.16
CA THR A 3 -33.01 -24.51 51.33
C THR A 3 -33.30 -24.70 49.84
N THR A 4 -34.42 -25.34 49.49
CA THR A 4 -34.75 -25.71 48.10
C THR A 4 -35.00 -24.48 47.21
N ARG A 5 -35.59 -23.41 47.75
CA ARG A 5 -35.87 -22.17 47.00
C ARG A 5 -34.59 -21.38 46.69
N SER A 6 -33.62 -21.38 47.62
CA SER A 6 -32.32 -20.74 47.39
C SER A 6 -31.48 -21.48 46.34
N ASN A 7 -31.56 -22.82 46.29
CA ASN A 7 -30.82 -23.60 45.31
C ASN A 7 -31.37 -23.38 43.89
N LEU A 8 -32.70 -23.36 43.73
CA LEU A 8 -33.33 -23.09 42.42
C LEU A 8 -33.01 -21.69 41.88
N ALA A 9 -32.97 -20.68 42.76
CA ALA A 9 -32.54 -19.32 42.39
C ALA A 9 -31.07 -19.28 41.95
N ARG A 10 -30.17 -20.01 42.63
CA ARG A 10 -28.75 -20.11 42.26
C ARG A 10 -28.56 -20.81 40.91
N TYR A 11 -29.27 -21.91 40.66
CA TYR A 11 -29.22 -22.61 39.37
C TYR A 11 -29.79 -21.77 38.22
N GLY A 12 -30.86 -20.99 38.47
CA GLY A 12 -31.42 -20.07 37.48
C GLY A 12 -30.43 -18.96 37.09
N VAL A 13 -29.72 -18.38 38.06
CA VAL A 13 -28.68 -17.38 37.81
C VAL A 13 -27.50 -18.00 37.03
N SER A 14 -27.04 -19.19 37.41
CA SER A 14 -25.97 -19.87 36.69
C SER A 14 -26.35 -20.19 35.23
N LEU A 15 -27.59 -20.64 34.99
CA LEU A 15 -28.10 -20.90 33.64
C LEU A 15 -28.14 -19.62 32.80
N ALA A 16 -28.61 -18.50 33.37
CA ALA A 16 -28.65 -17.21 32.70
C ALA A 16 -27.24 -16.71 32.33
N ILE A 17 -26.25 -16.88 33.20
CA ILE A 17 -24.85 -16.52 32.93
C ILE A 17 -24.30 -17.36 31.77
N VAL A 18 -24.51 -18.68 31.79
CA VAL A 18 -24.03 -19.57 30.72
C VAL A 18 -24.65 -19.19 29.38
N LEU A 19 -25.97 -18.96 29.34
CA LEU A 19 -26.66 -18.53 28.12
C LEU A 19 -26.14 -17.17 27.64
N GLY A 20 -25.90 -16.22 28.55
CA GLY A 20 -25.33 -14.92 28.22
C GLY A 20 -23.94 -15.02 27.58
N VAL A 21 -23.06 -15.89 28.12
CA VAL A 21 -21.73 -16.12 27.55
C VAL A 21 -21.82 -16.70 26.14
N HIS A 22 -22.72 -17.65 25.90
CA HIS A 22 -22.91 -18.24 24.57
C HIS A 22 -23.44 -17.21 23.56
N VAL A 23 -24.43 -16.41 23.96
CA VAL A 23 -24.97 -15.34 23.09
C VAL A 23 -23.87 -14.31 22.76
N LEU A 24 -23.06 -13.93 23.74
CA LEU A 24 -21.94 -13.01 23.52
C LEU A 24 -20.89 -13.61 22.57
N ALA A 25 -20.55 -14.89 22.74
CA ALA A 25 -19.62 -15.59 21.86
C ALA A 25 -20.13 -15.65 20.41
N VAL A 26 -21.43 -15.94 20.23
CA VAL A 26 -22.07 -15.95 18.91
C VAL A 26 -22.08 -14.54 18.29
N LEU A 27 -22.40 -13.50 19.05
CA LEU A 27 -22.35 -12.12 18.54
C LEU A 27 -20.93 -11.71 18.13
N LEU A 28 -19.92 -12.14 18.89
CA LEU A 28 -18.52 -11.91 18.55
C LEU A 28 -18.09 -12.63 17.27
N THR A 29 -18.54 -13.88 17.04
CA THR A 29 -18.22 -14.61 15.80
C THR A 29 -18.94 -14.01 14.59
N LEU A 30 -20.21 -13.60 14.73
CA LEU A 30 -20.96 -12.98 13.62
C LEU A 30 -20.40 -11.60 13.23
N ASN A 31 -19.92 -10.82 14.21
CA ASN A 31 -19.35 -9.50 13.96
C ASN A 31 -17.87 -9.55 13.50
N TRP A 32 -17.27 -10.75 13.43
CA TRP A 32 -15.91 -10.92 12.95
C TRP A 32 -15.90 -11.00 11.42
N SER A 33 -15.69 -9.85 10.77
CA SER A 33 -15.48 -9.83 9.31
C SER A 33 -14.12 -10.46 8.97
N VAL A 34 -14.15 -11.67 8.41
CA VAL A 34 -12.97 -12.29 7.79
C VAL A 34 -12.65 -11.48 6.52
N PRO A 35 -11.43 -10.94 6.35
CA PRO A 35 -11.06 -10.31 5.09
C PRO A 35 -11.12 -11.38 4.01
N GLN A 36 -12.09 -11.27 3.10
CA GLN A 36 -12.16 -12.12 1.93
C GLN A 36 -10.86 -11.95 1.15
N ALA A 37 -10.18 -13.05 0.87
CA ALA A 37 -9.01 -13.03 0.01
C ALA A 37 -9.47 -12.45 -1.33
N VAL A 38 -8.89 -11.33 -1.73
CA VAL A 38 -9.11 -10.75 -3.06
C VAL A 38 -8.70 -11.82 -4.06
N GLU A 39 -9.70 -12.40 -4.73
CA GLU A 39 -9.47 -13.32 -5.83
C GLU A 39 -8.85 -12.48 -6.94
N LEU A 40 -7.52 -12.55 -7.03
CA LEU A 40 -6.79 -11.92 -8.11
C LEU A 40 -7.30 -12.55 -9.42
N PRO A 41 -7.67 -11.75 -10.44
CA PRO A 41 -8.01 -12.32 -11.74
C PRO A 41 -6.85 -13.22 -12.19
N PRO A 42 -7.13 -14.34 -12.88
CA PRO A 42 -6.08 -15.21 -13.37
C PRO A 42 -5.08 -14.36 -14.13
N ALA A 43 -3.82 -14.38 -13.67
CA ALA A 43 -2.73 -13.72 -14.38
C ALA A 43 -2.82 -14.19 -15.82
N ALA A 44 -3.07 -13.25 -16.74
CA ALA A 44 -3.09 -13.54 -18.16
C ALA A 44 -1.78 -14.24 -18.48
N MET A 45 -1.86 -15.53 -18.82
CA MET A 45 -0.73 -16.27 -19.34
C MET A 45 -0.30 -15.52 -20.60
N MET A 46 0.79 -14.76 -20.50
CA MET A 46 1.48 -14.24 -21.66
C MET A 46 2.01 -15.46 -22.40
N VAL A 47 1.33 -15.87 -23.47
CA VAL A 47 1.92 -16.75 -24.45
C VAL A 47 3.05 -15.94 -25.07
N GLU A 48 4.26 -16.20 -24.61
CA GLU A 48 5.48 -15.77 -25.30
C GLU A 48 5.55 -16.59 -26.59
N LEU A 49 4.97 -16.04 -27.66
CA LEU A 49 5.18 -16.54 -29.00
C LEU A 49 6.69 -16.39 -29.26
N ALA A 50 7.39 -17.52 -29.35
CA ALA A 50 8.82 -17.53 -29.65
C ALA A 50 9.11 -16.60 -30.84
N PRO A 51 10.17 -15.78 -30.80
CA PRO A 51 10.51 -14.90 -31.90
C PRO A 51 10.66 -15.73 -33.17
N LEU A 52 9.91 -15.38 -34.22
CA LEU A 52 10.15 -15.96 -35.54
C LEU A 52 11.62 -15.67 -35.92
N PRO A 53 12.34 -16.64 -36.49
CA PRO A 53 13.73 -16.43 -36.90
C PRO A 53 13.82 -15.21 -37.81
N ALA A 54 14.72 -14.28 -37.49
CA ALA A 54 15.00 -13.15 -38.36
C ALA A 54 15.46 -13.66 -39.74
N PRO A 55 15.03 -13.04 -40.86
CA PRO A 55 15.54 -13.36 -42.19
C PRO A 55 17.07 -13.23 -42.20
N ALA A 56 17.75 -14.19 -42.83
CA ALA A 56 19.21 -14.17 -42.95
C ALA A 56 19.70 -12.84 -43.56
N PRO A 57 20.80 -12.26 -43.05
CA PRO A 57 21.34 -11.02 -43.61
C PRO A 57 21.76 -11.23 -45.07
N PRO A 58 21.64 -10.20 -45.92
CA PRO A 58 22.08 -10.28 -47.31
C PRO A 58 23.59 -10.53 -47.38
N PRO A 59 24.07 -11.22 -48.43
CA PRO A 59 25.48 -11.56 -48.57
C PRO A 59 26.34 -10.29 -48.67
N PRO A 60 27.57 -10.32 -48.13
CA PRO A 60 28.45 -9.15 -48.15
C PRO A 60 28.80 -8.74 -49.59
N PRO A 61 28.95 -7.43 -49.87
CA PRO A 61 29.36 -6.95 -51.17
C PRO A 61 30.76 -7.48 -51.54
N LYS A 62 30.92 -7.98 -52.77
CA LYS A 62 32.24 -8.31 -53.32
C LYS A 62 33.08 -7.03 -53.42
N ALA A 63 34.29 -7.08 -52.88
CA ALA A 63 35.28 -6.01 -53.01
C ALA A 63 35.70 -5.85 -54.48
N ALA A 64 35.59 -4.63 -55.00
CA ALA A 64 36.20 -4.23 -56.27
C ALA A 64 37.62 -3.67 -56.00
N PRO A 65 38.63 -3.97 -56.85
CA PRO A 65 39.99 -3.48 -56.67
C PRO A 65 40.14 -1.96 -56.93
N GLN A 66 40.97 -1.29 -56.13
CA GLN A 66 41.37 0.12 -56.31
C GLN A 66 42.32 0.30 -57.51
N PRO A 67 42.19 1.39 -58.29
CA PRO A 67 43.28 1.93 -59.11
C PRO A 67 44.13 2.96 -58.32
N PRO A 68 45.44 3.10 -58.64
CA PRO A 68 46.39 3.90 -57.86
C PRO A 68 46.31 5.42 -58.15
N ALA A 69 46.72 6.21 -57.15
CA ALA A 69 46.73 7.67 -57.12
C ALA A 69 47.77 8.31 -58.05
N PRO A 70 47.48 9.51 -58.60
CA PRO A 70 48.53 10.56 -58.60
C PRO A 70 48.15 11.96 -58.02
N VAL A 71 48.98 12.38 -57.04
CA VAL A 71 49.70 13.67 -56.80
C VAL A 71 49.03 15.05 -57.03
N GLU A 72 48.92 15.79 -55.91
CA GLU A 72 49.19 17.22 -55.62
C GLU A 72 49.34 18.26 -56.75
N GLU A 73 48.71 19.44 -56.59
CA GLU A 73 49.36 20.72 -56.19
C GLU A 73 48.34 21.90 -56.03
N PRO A 74 48.69 23.10 -55.50
CA PRO A 74 48.12 23.62 -54.24
C PRO A 74 47.48 25.06 -54.39
N PRO A 75 47.61 26.05 -53.47
CA PRO A 75 46.47 26.64 -52.74
C PRO A 75 46.29 28.16 -52.94
N LEU A 76 45.20 28.74 -52.39
CA LEU A 76 45.21 29.81 -51.34
C LEU A 76 43.95 30.71 -51.32
N PRO A 77 43.63 31.31 -50.15
CA PRO A 77 42.35 31.92 -49.79
C PRO A 77 42.41 33.46 -49.73
N LYS A 78 41.25 34.11 -49.49
CA LYS A 78 41.06 35.46 -48.90
C LYS A 78 39.58 35.57 -48.50
N LEU A 79 39.10 36.31 -47.48
CA LEU A 79 39.59 36.99 -46.26
C LEU A 79 38.33 37.75 -45.75
N VAL A 80 38.17 37.92 -44.41
CA VAL A 80 37.37 38.94 -43.65
C VAL A 80 35.85 39.09 -43.90
N GLU A 81 34.97 39.51 -42.98
CA GLU A 81 34.87 39.66 -41.51
C GLU A 81 33.42 40.13 -41.22
N ALA A 82 32.96 40.00 -39.97
CA ALA A 82 31.57 40.15 -39.48
C ALA A 82 30.95 41.57 -39.56
N PRO A 83 29.63 41.68 -39.29
CA PRO A 83 29.21 42.55 -38.18
C PRO A 83 28.13 41.96 -37.23
N LYS A 84 28.14 42.48 -36.00
CA LYS A 84 27.39 42.09 -34.78
C LYS A 84 26.11 42.98 -34.56
N PRO A 85 25.29 42.75 -33.50
CA PRO A 85 23.82 42.77 -33.51
C PRO A 85 23.17 44.03 -32.88
N LYS A 86 21.83 44.11 -32.92
CA LYS A 86 21.01 45.10 -32.18
C LYS A 86 19.96 44.44 -31.30
N ILE A 87 19.96 44.83 -30.02
CA ILE A 87 19.10 44.40 -28.92
C ILE A 87 17.80 45.22 -28.92
N ALA A 88 16.66 44.59 -28.60
CA ALA A 88 15.48 45.26 -28.06
C ALA A 88 14.79 44.38 -27.00
N ILE A 89 14.50 44.97 -25.83
CA ILE A 89 13.83 44.38 -24.65
C ILE A 89 12.55 45.19 -24.39
N ALA A 90 11.42 44.52 -24.10
CA ALA A 90 10.40 44.96 -23.11
C ALA A 90 9.33 43.86 -22.81
N LYS A 91 9.01 43.71 -21.51
CA LYS A 91 8.03 42.84 -20.78
C LYS A 91 6.56 43.37 -20.86
N PRO A 92 5.48 42.80 -20.23
CA PRO A 92 5.32 41.68 -19.25
C PRO A 92 4.13 40.68 -19.53
N PRO A 93 3.92 39.61 -18.70
CA PRO A 93 2.81 38.63 -18.85
C PRO A 93 1.68 38.74 -17.79
N LYS A 94 0.41 38.48 -18.19
CA LYS A 94 -0.78 37.92 -17.46
C LYS A 94 -2.10 38.26 -18.20
N PRO A 95 -3.30 37.66 -17.91
CA PRO A 95 -3.70 36.63 -16.93
C PRO A 95 -4.63 35.50 -17.46
N LYS A 96 -4.93 34.53 -16.58
CA LYS A 96 -5.83 33.35 -16.70
C LYS A 96 -7.21 33.60 -17.33
N ALA A 97 -7.70 32.61 -18.09
CA ALA A 97 -9.12 32.33 -18.31
C ALA A 97 -9.47 30.87 -17.95
N LYS A 98 -10.77 30.65 -17.67
CA LYS A 98 -11.38 29.70 -16.74
C LYS A 98 -11.49 28.21 -17.18
N PRO A 99 -11.85 27.31 -16.23
CA PRO A 99 -12.02 25.87 -16.42
C PRO A 99 -13.26 25.52 -17.25
N GLN A 100 -13.19 24.46 -18.06
CA GLN A 100 -14.37 23.85 -18.68
C GLN A 100 -15.17 22.99 -17.67
N PRO A 101 -16.51 23.04 -17.68
CA PRO A 101 -17.38 22.22 -16.81
C PRO A 101 -17.44 20.74 -17.24
N PRO A 102 -17.70 19.81 -16.30
CA PRO A 102 -17.98 18.41 -16.62
C PRO A 102 -19.39 18.25 -17.22
N LYS A 103 -19.51 17.38 -18.23
CA LYS A 103 -20.80 17.02 -18.85
C LYS A 103 -21.54 15.97 -17.98
N PRO A 104 -22.84 16.15 -17.65
CA PRO A 104 -23.59 15.23 -16.80
C PRO A 104 -24.22 14.01 -17.52
N GLU A 105 -24.34 12.93 -16.75
CA GLU A 105 -25.26 11.79 -16.74
C GLU A 105 -26.06 11.35 -18.00
N LYS A 106 -26.02 10.03 -18.25
CA LYS A 106 -27.20 9.26 -18.62
C LYS A 106 -27.34 8.04 -17.68
N LYS A 107 -28.51 7.97 -17.04
CA LYS A 107 -29.16 6.86 -16.34
C LYS A 107 -30.47 6.58 -17.13
N PRO A 108 -31.30 5.54 -16.89
CA PRO A 108 -31.14 4.12 -16.53
C PRO A 108 -31.76 3.16 -17.59
N GLU A 109 -31.50 1.85 -17.54
CA GLU A 109 -32.45 0.83 -18.03
C GLU A 109 -32.55 -0.33 -17.00
N PRO A 110 -33.77 -0.74 -16.59
CA PRO A 110 -34.03 -1.96 -15.83
C PRO A 110 -34.72 -3.02 -16.73
N PRO A 111 -35.26 -4.11 -16.17
CA PRO A 111 -34.65 -5.42 -15.93
C PRO A 111 -35.14 -6.49 -16.95
N LYS A 112 -34.41 -7.61 -17.07
CA LYS A 112 -34.96 -8.84 -17.70
C LYS A 112 -34.82 -10.04 -16.77
N ASP A 113 -35.98 -10.66 -16.59
CA ASP A 113 -36.34 -11.81 -15.78
C ASP A 113 -35.84 -13.17 -16.32
N LEU A 114 -35.44 -14.04 -15.37
CA LEU A 114 -35.65 -15.50 -15.24
C LEU A 114 -34.92 -16.47 -16.21
N PRO A 115 -34.71 -17.78 -15.87
CA PRO A 115 -35.19 -18.56 -14.69
C PRO A 115 -34.10 -19.36 -13.92
N PRO A 116 -34.45 -20.03 -12.80
CA PRO A 116 -33.53 -20.89 -12.02
C PRO A 116 -33.44 -22.30 -12.59
N ALA A 117 -32.23 -22.84 -12.73
CA ALA A 117 -31.99 -24.24 -13.03
C ALA A 117 -31.32 -24.95 -11.85
N LYS A 118 -31.84 -26.14 -11.57
CA LYS A 118 -31.66 -26.97 -10.38
C LYS A 118 -30.34 -27.73 -10.37
N GLU A 119 -29.96 -28.11 -9.14
CA GLU A 119 -29.13 -29.23 -8.70
C GLU A 119 -28.40 -30.09 -9.74
N GLN A 120 -27.09 -30.22 -9.53
CA GLN A 120 -26.47 -31.54 -9.65
C GLN A 120 -25.38 -31.72 -8.58
N VAL A 121 -25.68 -32.66 -7.68
CA VAL A 121 -24.82 -33.24 -6.66
C VAL A 121 -23.81 -34.14 -7.37
N ALA A 122 -22.52 -33.99 -7.04
CA ALA A 122 -21.51 -34.98 -7.36
C ALA A 122 -20.57 -35.14 -6.15
N ASP A 123 -20.89 -36.15 -5.34
CA ASP A 123 -20.01 -36.79 -4.39
C ASP A 123 -18.69 -37.19 -5.07
N THR A 124 -17.57 -36.73 -4.51
CA THR A 124 -16.28 -37.43 -4.66
C THR A 124 -15.52 -37.40 -3.32
N PRO A 125 -14.83 -38.51 -2.95
CA PRO A 125 -14.28 -38.74 -1.62
C PRO A 125 -13.01 -37.92 -1.32
N PRO A 126 -12.65 -37.72 -0.04
CA PRO A 126 -11.50 -36.92 0.34
C PRO A 126 -10.20 -37.66 0.00
N SER A 127 -9.46 -37.16 -0.98
CA SER A 127 -8.06 -37.55 -1.17
C SER A 127 -7.22 -36.85 -0.09
N ASN A 128 -6.81 -37.64 0.90
CA ASN A 128 -5.94 -37.23 1.98
C ASN A 128 -4.51 -37.09 1.46
N THR A 129 -4.15 -35.89 1.00
CA THR A 129 -2.77 -35.55 0.60
C THR A 129 -2.27 -34.45 1.54
N PRO A 130 -1.16 -34.66 2.28
CA PRO A 130 -0.59 -33.61 3.12
C PRO A 130 -0.23 -32.40 2.25
N PRO A 131 -0.54 -31.15 2.66
CA PRO A 131 -0.10 -29.97 1.92
C PRO A 131 1.42 -29.95 1.85
N GLN A 132 1.96 -30.20 0.66
CA GLN A 132 3.36 -29.95 0.35
C GLN A 132 3.58 -28.46 0.54
N LYS A 133 4.37 -28.14 1.57
CA LYS A 133 4.79 -26.81 1.97
C LYS A 133 5.39 -26.06 0.79
N SER A 134 4.55 -25.29 0.09
CA SER A 134 5.05 -24.23 -0.79
C SER A 134 5.71 -23.20 0.12
N ALA A 135 7.03 -23.15 0.04
CA ALA A 135 7.83 -22.11 0.65
C ALA A 135 7.43 -20.78 0.02
N ALA A 136 6.51 -20.07 0.66
CA ALA A 136 6.54 -18.62 0.60
C ALA A 136 7.98 -18.18 0.98
N PRO A 137 8.55 -17.15 0.34
CA PRO A 137 9.74 -16.51 0.89
C PRO A 137 9.37 -16.09 2.31
N ALA A 138 9.82 -16.86 3.29
CA ALA A 138 9.77 -16.43 4.67
C ALA A 138 10.55 -15.11 4.70
N PRO A 139 10.04 -14.05 5.35
CA PRO A 139 10.95 -12.99 5.78
C PRO A 139 11.99 -13.67 6.66
N SER A 140 13.18 -13.89 6.09
CA SER A 140 14.34 -14.43 6.78
C SER A 140 14.84 -13.42 7.78
N ILE A 141 14.12 -13.25 8.89
CA ILE A 141 14.67 -12.83 10.18
C ILE A 141 13.89 -13.59 11.25
N ALA A 142 14.13 -14.90 11.31
CA ALA A 142 14.09 -15.61 12.57
C ALA A 142 15.42 -15.35 13.30
N SER A 143 15.65 -14.09 13.68
CA SER A 143 16.66 -13.77 14.69
C SER A 143 15.92 -13.69 16.01
N ASN A 144 16.29 -14.54 16.95
CA ASN A 144 15.84 -14.54 18.33
C ASN A 144 16.22 -13.22 19.02
N SER A 145 15.50 -12.15 18.73
CA SER A 145 15.73 -10.88 19.41
C SER A 145 14.42 -10.25 19.82
N ASN A 146 14.26 -10.12 21.14
CA ASN A 146 13.24 -9.30 21.79
C ASN A 146 13.37 -7.80 21.41
N ALA A 147 14.34 -7.46 20.55
CA ALA A 147 14.63 -6.15 20.02
C ALA A 147 13.49 -5.56 19.18
N LEU A 148 12.82 -6.37 18.34
CA LEU A 148 11.72 -5.86 17.50
C LEU A 148 10.50 -5.44 18.33
N PRO A 149 9.96 -6.28 19.24
CA PRO A 149 8.84 -5.86 20.11
C PRO A 149 9.20 -4.70 21.04
N THR A 150 10.43 -4.67 21.57
CA THR A 150 10.89 -3.60 22.48
C THR A 150 10.98 -2.27 21.74
N TRP A 151 11.67 -2.24 20.59
CA TRP A 151 11.78 -1.02 19.80
C TRP A 151 10.44 -0.53 19.27
N GLN A 152 9.55 -1.43 18.82
CA GLN A 152 8.19 -1.06 18.41
C GLN A 152 7.41 -0.42 19.57
N SER A 153 7.55 -0.95 20.78
CA SER A 153 6.89 -0.39 21.97
C SER A 153 7.42 1.02 22.28
N ASP A 154 8.73 1.23 22.19
CA ASP A 154 9.34 2.55 22.39
C ASP A 154 8.96 3.55 21.30
N LEU A 155 8.90 3.08 20.05
CA LEU A 155 8.43 3.85 18.90
C LEU A 155 6.98 4.30 19.09
N LEU A 156 6.09 3.39 19.48
CA LEU A 156 4.69 3.71 19.77
C LEU A 156 4.57 4.68 20.94
N ARG A 157 5.34 4.49 22.01
CA ARG A 157 5.37 5.40 23.17
C ARG A 157 5.86 6.79 22.78
N HIS A 158 6.89 6.88 21.95
CA HIS A 158 7.40 8.14 21.43
C HIS A 158 6.36 8.84 20.58
N LEU A 159 5.76 8.14 19.61
CA LEU A 159 4.74 8.69 18.73
C LEU A 159 3.47 9.10 19.50
N ALA A 160 3.11 8.37 20.56
CA ALA A 160 2.00 8.72 21.43
C ALA A 160 2.18 10.09 22.11
N LYS A 161 3.40 10.53 22.43
CA LYS A 161 3.67 11.86 23.00
C LYS A 161 3.31 12.99 22.03
N TYR A 162 3.45 12.74 20.73
CA TYR A 162 3.14 13.72 19.68
C TYR A 162 1.71 13.58 19.13
N LYS A 163 0.96 12.57 19.58
CA LYS A 163 -0.40 12.34 19.14
C LYS A 163 -1.30 13.49 19.62
N ARG A 164 -1.86 14.23 18.67
CA ARG A 164 -2.82 15.30 18.96
C ARG A 164 -4.15 14.99 18.30
N TYR A 165 -5.22 14.99 19.10
CA TYR A 165 -6.58 14.85 18.58
C TYR A 165 -7.03 16.18 17.96
N PRO A 166 -7.42 16.22 16.68
CA PRO A 166 -8.01 17.43 16.10
C PRO A 166 -9.27 17.85 16.84
N GLU A 167 -9.40 19.14 17.15
CA GLU A 167 -10.53 19.70 17.90
C GLU A 167 -11.86 19.48 17.16
N ASP A 168 -11.86 19.59 15.84
CA ASP A 168 -13.03 19.32 15.00
C ASP A 168 -13.45 17.84 15.06
N ALA A 169 -12.48 16.92 15.00
CA ALA A 169 -12.73 15.49 15.12
C ALA A 169 -13.25 15.12 16.51
N ARG A 170 -12.72 15.77 17.56
CA ARG A 170 -13.18 15.61 18.95
C ARG A 170 -14.61 16.08 19.14
N ARG A 171 -14.95 17.28 18.65
CA ARG A 171 -16.33 17.82 18.72
C ARG A 171 -17.35 16.95 17.98
N ARG A 172 -16.94 16.30 16.90
CA ARG A 172 -17.79 15.43 16.08
C ARG A 172 -17.80 13.97 16.54
N GLY A 173 -17.07 13.61 17.59
CA GLY A 173 -17.03 12.22 18.05
C GLY A 173 -16.31 11.25 17.11
N LEU A 174 -15.50 11.74 16.16
CA LEU A 174 -14.91 10.90 15.11
C LEU A 174 -13.79 10.03 15.66
N GLN A 175 -13.92 8.71 15.59
CA GLN A 175 -12.94 7.74 16.06
C GLN A 175 -12.47 6.85 14.90
N GLY A 176 -11.33 6.17 15.06
CA GLY A 176 -10.85 5.26 14.03
C GLY A 176 -9.40 4.81 14.23
N ILE A 177 -8.94 3.95 13.33
CA ILE A 177 -7.59 3.37 13.35
C ILE A 177 -6.87 3.70 12.04
N ASN A 178 -5.73 4.38 12.13
CA ASN A 178 -4.85 4.64 11.00
C ASN A 178 -3.75 3.59 10.95
N ARG A 179 -3.41 3.09 9.77
CA ARG A 179 -2.19 2.29 9.58
C ARG A 179 -1.16 3.18 8.91
N LEU A 180 -0.14 3.59 9.66
CA LEU A 180 0.94 4.42 9.15
C LEU A 180 2.11 3.53 8.73
N ARG A 181 2.52 3.64 7.47
CA ARG A 181 3.72 3.01 6.90
C ARG A 181 4.82 4.04 6.84
N PHE A 182 6.01 3.73 7.32
CA PHE A 182 7.15 4.63 7.23
C PHE A 182 8.47 3.87 7.25
N VAL A 183 9.49 4.49 6.63
CA VAL A 183 10.85 3.97 6.54
C VAL A 183 11.76 4.82 7.40
N VAL A 184 12.56 4.17 8.25
CA VAL A 184 13.47 4.81 9.20
C VAL A 184 14.91 4.39 8.91
N ASP A 185 15.86 5.32 8.99
CA ASP A 185 17.30 5.03 8.91
C ASP A 185 17.88 4.50 10.24
N ALA A 186 19.16 4.15 10.25
CA ALA A 186 19.87 3.70 11.45
C ALA A 186 19.93 4.76 12.57
N GLU A 187 19.81 6.04 12.22
CA GLU A 187 19.88 7.19 13.12
C GLU A 187 18.51 7.59 13.70
N GLY A 188 17.41 6.99 13.24
CA GLY A 188 16.05 7.32 13.65
C GLY A 188 15.39 8.45 12.86
N LYS A 189 15.92 8.84 11.70
CA LYS A 189 15.27 9.78 10.78
C LYS A 189 14.26 9.03 9.93
N VAL A 190 13.11 9.65 9.69
CA VAL A 190 12.10 9.09 8.80
C VAL A 190 12.40 9.52 7.36
N LEU A 191 12.71 8.56 6.50
CA LEU A 191 13.01 8.78 5.08
C LEU A 191 11.74 8.96 4.26
N SER A 192 10.70 8.17 4.54
CA SER A 192 9.39 8.26 3.88
C SER A 192 8.27 7.84 4.82
N PHE A 193 7.07 8.38 4.62
CA PHE A 193 5.87 7.98 5.37
C PHE A 193 4.62 8.14 4.52
N SER A 194 3.68 7.21 4.67
CA SER A 194 2.38 7.19 3.98
C SER A 194 1.33 6.46 4.83
N LEU A 195 0.06 6.69 4.54
CA LEU A 195 -1.03 5.91 5.15
C LEU A 195 -1.24 4.63 4.34
N ALA A 196 -1.00 3.49 4.96
CA ALA A 196 -1.37 2.17 4.43
C ALA A 196 -2.86 1.87 4.62
N GLY A 197 -3.53 2.60 5.53
CA GLY A 197 -4.97 2.54 5.73
C GLY A 197 -5.45 3.77 6.50
N GLY A 198 -6.53 4.39 6.03
CA GLY A 198 -7.16 5.55 6.68
C GLY A 198 -8.09 5.14 7.83
N SER A 199 -8.37 6.09 8.71
CA SER A 199 -9.34 5.93 9.81
C SER A 199 -10.81 5.93 9.36
N GLY A 200 -11.07 6.38 8.13
CA GLY A 200 -12.40 6.81 7.69
C GLY A 200 -12.68 8.30 7.94
N SER A 201 -11.70 9.06 8.47
CA SER A 201 -11.79 10.51 8.66
C SER A 201 -10.55 11.23 8.15
N ALA A 202 -10.72 12.15 7.20
CA ALA A 202 -9.64 12.97 6.68
C ALA A 202 -8.96 13.84 7.75
N ALA A 203 -9.69 14.22 8.81
CA ALA A 203 -9.15 15.00 9.91
C ALA A 203 -8.13 14.17 10.74
N LEU A 204 -8.47 12.92 11.06
CA LEU A 204 -7.58 12.00 11.80
C LEU A 204 -6.39 11.56 10.93
N ASP A 205 -6.63 11.37 9.63
CA ASP A 205 -5.60 11.01 8.66
C ASP A 205 -4.53 12.11 8.53
N ARG A 206 -4.96 13.37 8.39
CA ARG A 206 -4.05 14.53 8.39
C ARG A 206 -3.29 14.65 9.70
N ALA A 207 -3.98 14.48 10.83
CA ALA A 207 -3.35 14.55 12.16
C ALA A 207 -2.23 13.53 12.33
N THR A 208 -2.44 12.31 11.81
CA THR A 208 -1.44 11.23 11.86
C THR A 208 -0.21 11.56 11.01
N LEU A 209 -0.40 12.10 9.81
CA LEU A 209 0.70 12.54 8.95
C LEU A 209 1.48 13.72 9.55
N GLU A 210 0.81 14.63 10.25
CA GLU A 210 1.49 15.71 10.96
C GLU A 210 2.19 15.24 12.23
N MET A 211 1.66 14.22 12.91
CA MET A 211 2.27 13.63 14.10
C MET A 211 3.63 13.04 13.76
N ILE A 212 3.75 12.22 12.70
CA ILE A 212 5.04 11.62 12.33
C ILE A 212 6.07 12.68 11.91
N ARG A 213 5.64 13.77 11.29
CA ARG A 213 6.52 14.91 10.98
C ARG A 213 7.07 15.58 12.23
N ARG A 214 6.23 15.74 13.25
CA ARG A 214 6.59 16.38 14.54
C ARG A 214 7.41 15.46 15.45
N ALA A 215 7.24 14.15 15.32
CA ALA A 215 7.89 13.18 16.17
C ALA A 215 9.32 12.83 15.71
N GLN A 216 9.83 13.44 14.64
CA GLN A 216 11.22 13.20 14.20
C GLN A 216 12.21 13.93 15.12
N PRO A 217 13.36 13.30 15.45
CA PRO A 217 13.74 11.92 15.13
C PRO A 217 13.00 10.90 16.02
N VAL A 218 12.74 9.71 15.47
CA VAL A 218 12.15 8.57 16.19
C VAL A 218 13.24 7.76 16.91
N PRO A 219 12.89 6.85 17.84
CA PRO A 219 13.87 5.99 18.50
C PRO A 219 14.69 5.18 17.49
N LYS A 220 16.01 5.14 17.72
CA LYS A 220 16.95 4.47 16.82
C LYS A 220 16.63 2.97 16.72
N PRO A 221 16.45 2.42 15.52
CA PRO A 221 16.23 1.00 15.33
C PRO A 221 17.48 0.19 15.72
N PRO A 222 17.32 -0.99 16.37
CA PRO A 222 18.38 -1.96 16.56
C PRO A 222 19.02 -2.36 15.23
N LYS A 223 20.36 -2.47 15.19
CA LYS A 223 21.11 -2.79 13.96
C LYS A 223 20.72 -4.14 13.34
N GLU A 224 20.26 -5.08 14.17
CA GLU A 224 19.80 -6.41 13.75
C GLU A 224 18.54 -6.38 12.87
N LEU A 225 17.77 -5.29 12.92
CA LEU A 225 16.50 -5.14 12.20
C LEU A 225 16.63 -4.30 10.92
N LEU A 226 17.81 -3.72 10.69
CA LEU A 226 18.08 -2.87 9.53
C LEU A 226 18.35 -3.74 8.30
N ASN A 227 17.58 -3.53 7.25
CA ASN A 227 17.83 -4.08 5.92
C ASN A 227 18.42 -2.97 5.04
N ASN A 228 19.68 -3.10 4.65
CA ASN A 228 20.41 -2.07 3.89
C ASN A 228 20.44 -0.69 4.60
N GLY A 229 20.58 -0.69 5.94
CA GLY A 229 20.66 0.54 6.73
C GLY A 229 19.31 1.23 7.01
N GLN A 230 18.20 0.62 6.61
CA GLN A 230 16.86 1.14 6.85
C GLN A 230 15.90 0.04 7.32
N ILE A 231 14.81 0.45 7.97
CA ILE A 231 13.72 -0.45 8.37
C ILE A 231 12.38 0.14 7.98
N GLU A 232 11.53 -0.69 7.37
CA GLU A 232 10.15 -0.34 7.09
C GLU A 232 9.23 -0.85 8.20
N VAL A 233 8.36 0.02 8.71
CA VAL A 233 7.38 -0.32 9.75
C VAL A 233 5.98 0.08 9.33
N VAL A 234 5.02 -0.79 9.63
CA VAL A 234 3.60 -0.48 9.57
C VAL A 234 3.03 -0.52 10.99
N ALA A 235 2.65 0.63 11.53
CA ALA A 235 2.15 0.76 12.89
C ALA A 235 0.67 1.21 12.90
N PRO A 236 -0.20 0.53 13.67
CA PRO A 236 -1.57 0.97 13.88
C PRO A 236 -1.65 2.11 14.92
N PHE A 237 -2.42 3.15 14.62
CA PHE A 237 -2.67 4.30 15.48
C PHE A 237 -4.16 4.43 15.77
N VAL A 238 -4.53 4.30 17.04
CA VAL A 238 -5.93 4.37 17.48
C VAL A 238 -6.26 5.77 18.00
N TYR A 239 -7.33 6.34 17.44
CA TYR A 239 -8.00 7.54 17.96
C TYR A 239 -9.31 7.11 18.61
N SER A 240 -9.34 7.14 19.94
CA SER A 240 -10.53 6.90 20.76
C SER A 240 -10.73 8.04 21.74
N LEU A 241 -11.99 8.32 22.08
CA LEU A 241 -12.36 9.40 23.02
C LEU A 241 -12.45 8.94 24.47
N ASP A 242 -12.47 7.62 24.69
CA ASP A 242 -12.70 6.98 26.00
C ASP A 242 -11.44 6.91 26.89
N ARG A 243 -10.28 7.32 26.38
CA ARG A 243 -9.02 7.19 27.12
C ARG A 243 -8.80 8.41 28.02
N ARG A 244 -9.39 8.39 29.22
CA ARG A 244 -8.99 9.22 30.37
C ARG A 244 -8.06 8.46 31.30
#